data_AF-A0A960QI62-F1
#
_entry.id   AF-A0A960QI62-F1
#
_cell.length_a   1.000
_cell.length_b   1.000
_cell.length_c   1.000
_cell.angle_alpha   90.00
_cell.angle_beta   90.00
_cell.angle_gamma   90.00
#
_symmetry.space_group_name_H-M   'P 1'
#
loop_
_entity.id
_entity.type
_entity.pdbx_description
1 polymer ?
#
loop_
_entity_poly.entity_id
_entity_poly.type
_entity_poly.pdbx_seq_one_letter_code
_entity_poly.pdbx_strand_id
1 'polypeptide(L)'
;MQKTLLIAICLLQSCATFMGLCAADESPGPKYDPETLPKGHEYFDLRDGLGNCHLKFEREKTGRIAFLGGSITAMNGWRDHTIRYFEERFPDTKFEFISAGIGSLGSVPHAFRLERDILSSGPVDLLFLEAAVNDASNTADPAHMLRGMEGVVRHVRAVNPLTDIVQMHFVMPSHMDDYNQGKVPVVIAQHEKVAAGYGNVTLNLAQEVTDRINAGEFTWDGDFKNLHPSPFGQQLYANSIQRMTEAAFAQPLRAKSRPHLMPEAIDPRSYSRGRFGNIAEARIIKGFALERAWKPVDKKGTRAGFVDVPALVGTEPGDEFEFNFEGTGVGLFITSGPDAGFIEFSIDGDDYRTTDTFTRWSTGLHLPWAVILDDDLKEGPHTVKVRIADGHDPKGTGTALRVFHLLLN
;
A
#
# COMPACT_ATOMS: atom_id res chain seq x y z
N MET A 1 42.66 61.21 31.41
CA MET A 1 42.58 59.77 31.04
C MET A 1 41.11 59.40 30.85
N GLN A 2 40.85 58.30 30.13
CA GLN A 2 39.54 57.69 29.77
C GLN A 2 38.50 57.65 30.92
N LYS A 3 37.17 57.51 30.76
CA LYS A 3 36.13 57.49 29.68
C LYS A 3 34.77 57.41 30.46
N THR A 4 33.57 57.80 30.03
CA THR A 4 33.01 58.57 28.89
C THR A 4 31.63 59.12 29.36
N LEU A 5 31.11 60.20 28.75
CA LEU A 5 29.84 60.86 29.10
C LEU A 5 28.60 60.22 28.41
N LEU A 6 27.42 60.38 29.02
CA LEU A 6 26.12 59.88 28.52
C LEU A 6 25.35 60.94 27.70
N ILE A 7 24.44 60.48 26.83
CA ILE A 7 23.30 61.21 26.21
C ILE A 7 23.60 62.25 25.10
N ALA A 8 23.05 62.02 23.90
CA ALA A 8 22.23 63.02 23.17
C ALA A 8 21.42 62.40 22.01
N ILE A 9 20.18 62.86 21.90
CA ILE A 9 19.05 62.39 21.07
C ILE A 9 19.02 63.04 19.66
N CYS A 10 18.33 62.37 18.72
CA CYS A 10 17.75 62.86 17.45
C CYS A 10 18.66 63.24 16.26
N LEU A 11 18.39 62.58 15.13
CA LEU A 11 18.00 63.25 13.88
C LEU A 11 17.23 62.28 12.96
N LEU A 12 16.10 62.71 12.43
CA LEU A 12 15.34 61.98 11.40
C LEU A 12 16.01 62.15 10.03
N GLN A 13 16.10 61.08 9.25
CA GLN A 13 16.35 61.19 7.81
C GLN A 13 15.55 60.15 7.03
N SER A 14 14.91 60.61 5.95
CA SER A 14 14.02 59.84 5.10
C SER A 14 14.79 58.89 4.18
N CYS A 15 14.32 57.65 4.05
CA CYS A 15 14.69 56.76 2.94
C CYS A 15 13.47 56.59 2.02
N ALA A 16 13.63 56.97 0.75
CA ALA A 16 12.60 56.80 -0.27
C ALA A 16 12.50 55.34 -0.71
N THR A 17 11.28 54.85 -0.86
CA THR A 17 10.98 53.47 -1.25
C THR A 17 11.24 53.25 -2.74
N PHE A 18 12.19 52.39 -3.08
CA PHE A 18 12.32 51.87 -4.44
C PHE A 18 11.40 50.66 -4.61
N MET A 19 10.19 50.87 -5.12
CA MET A 19 9.31 49.76 -5.54
C MET A 19 9.82 49.20 -6.88
N GLY A 20 10.65 48.16 -6.81
CA GLY A 20 10.86 47.27 -7.94
C GLY A 20 9.62 46.39 -8.11
N LEU A 21 8.88 46.55 -9.22
CA LEU A 21 7.90 45.55 -9.63
C LEU A 21 8.66 44.30 -10.09
N CYS A 22 8.82 43.35 -9.17
CA CYS A 22 8.98 41.95 -9.58
C CYS A 22 7.62 41.51 -10.12
N ALA A 23 7.44 41.57 -11.44
CA ALA A 23 6.42 40.77 -12.08
C ALA A 23 6.79 39.31 -11.83
N ALA A 24 6.02 38.63 -10.98
CA ALA A 24 6.08 37.19 -10.94
C ALA A 24 5.57 36.69 -12.29
N ASP A 25 6.37 35.87 -12.98
CA ASP A 25 5.86 35.05 -14.07
C ASP A 25 4.85 34.08 -13.45
N GLU A 26 3.57 34.45 -13.50
CA GLU A 26 2.48 33.51 -13.27
C GLU A 26 2.51 32.51 -14.43
N SER A 27 3.23 31.40 -14.24
CA SER A 27 3.16 30.26 -15.13
C SER A 27 1.69 29.91 -15.32
N PRO A 28 1.14 29.87 -16.55
CA PRO A 28 -0.26 29.52 -16.74
C PRO A 28 -0.50 28.15 -16.13
N GLY A 29 -1.54 28.06 -15.29
CA GLY A 29 -1.86 26.84 -14.53
C GLY A 29 -2.09 25.60 -15.41
N PRO A 30 -2.16 24.41 -14.79
CA PRO A 30 -2.20 23.15 -15.52
C PRO A 30 -3.34 23.12 -16.54
N LYS A 31 -2.99 22.77 -17.78
CA LYS A 31 -3.89 22.64 -18.94
C LYS A 31 -4.50 21.23 -18.97
N TYR A 32 -5.08 20.84 -17.85
CA TYR A 32 -5.67 19.53 -17.66
C TYR A 32 -7.18 19.56 -17.94
N ASP A 33 -7.62 18.70 -18.84
CA ASP A 33 -9.02 18.38 -19.10
C ASP A 33 -9.22 16.87 -18.90
N PRO A 34 -10.10 16.43 -17.97
CA PRO A 34 -10.32 15.01 -17.73
C PRO A 34 -10.85 14.25 -18.95
N GLU A 35 -11.59 14.91 -19.85
CA GLU A 35 -12.24 14.29 -21.02
C GLU A 35 -11.33 14.23 -22.26
N THR A 36 -10.30 15.07 -22.32
CA THR A 36 -9.29 15.05 -23.39
C THR A 36 -8.15 14.10 -23.01
N LEU A 37 -7.95 13.04 -23.81
CA LEU A 37 -6.95 12.00 -23.57
C LEU A 37 -5.75 12.14 -24.52
N PRO A 38 -4.49 12.27 -24.04
CA PRO A 38 -3.30 12.50 -24.88
C PRO A 38 -3.08 11.54 -26.06
N LYS A 39 -3.55 10.31 -25.93
CA LYS A 39 -3.38 9.24 -26.92
C LYS A 39 -4.69 8.78 -27.56
N GLY A 40 -5.80 9.49 -27.32
CA GLY A 40 -7.13 9.16 -27.85
C GLY A 40 -7.70 7.81 -27.38
N HIS A 41 -7.17 7.24 -26.31
CA HIS A 41 -7.66 6.00 -25.70
C HIS A 41 -7.56 6.07 -24.17
N GLU A 42 -8.40 5.27 -23.52
CA GLU A 42 -8.47 5.16 -22.06
C GLU A 42 -7.40 4.22 -21.50
N TYR A 43 -7.05 4.44 -20.23
CA TYR A 43 -5.99 3.70 -19.53
C TYR A 43 -6.54 2.56 -18.65
N PHE A 44 -7.70 2.00 -19.00
CA PHE A 44 -8.31 0.87 -18.30
C PHE A 44 -8.64 -0.31 -19.21
N ASP A 45 -8.63 -1.51 -18.64
CA ASP A 45 -9.21 -2.72 -19.23
C ASP A 45 -10.35 -3.20 -18.32
N LEU A 46 -11.56 -3.32 -18.87
CA LEU A 46 -12.76 -3.68 -18.10
C LEU A 46 -12.88 -5.19 -17.87
N ARG A 47 -12.29 -6.05 -18.70
CA ARG A 47 -12.37 -7.53 -18.58
C ARG A 47 -13.78 -8.05 -18.27
N ASP A 48 -13.99 -8.73 -17.13
CA ASP A 48 -15.32 -9.25 -16.73
C ASP A 48 -16.28 -8.16 -16.19
N GLY A 49 -15.78 -6.93 -16.00
CA GLY A 49 -16.53 -5.73 -15.65
C GLY A 49 -17.01 -5.66 -14.20
N LEU A 50 -17.72 -4.57 -13.88
CA LEU A 50 -18.30 -4.29 -12.56
C LEU A 50 -19.79 -4.70 -12.48
N GLY A 51 -20.15 -5.78 -13.17
CA GLY A 51 -21.54 -6.13 -13.43
C GLY A 51 -22.30 -6.74 -12.25
N ASN A 52 -21.62 -7.23 -11.21
CA ASN A 52 -22.26 -7.79 -10.02
C ASN A 52 -22.57 -6.68 -9.01
N CYS A 53 -21.62 -5.78 -8.75
CA CYS A 53 -21.82 -4.64 -7.86
C CYS A 53 -22.84 -3.66 -8.47
N HIS A 54 -22.77 -3.37 -9.78
CA HIS A 54 -23.79 -2.58 -10.48
C HIS A 54 -25.20 -3.14 -10.29
N LEU A 55 -25.36 -4.46 -10.46
CA LEU A 55 -26.65 -5.13 -10.28
C LEU A 55 -27.18 -4.99 -8.84
N LYS A 56 -26.30 -5.13 -7.85
CA LYS A 56 -26.67 -5.02 -6.44
C LYS A 56 -27.05 -3.60 -6.05
N PHE A 57 -26.24 -2.61 -6.46
CA PHE A 57 -26.52 -1.19 -6.22
C PHE A 57 -27.84 -0.79 -6.89
N GLU A 58 -28.14 -1.31 -8.08
CA GLU A 58 -29.40 -0.96 -8.75
C GLU A 58 -30.64 -1.65 -8.20
N ARG A 59 -30.58 -2.93 -7.82
CA ARG A 59 -31.77 -3.71 -7.42
C ARG A 59 -31.94 -3.89 -5.92
N GLU A 60 -30.85 -4.15 -5.21
CA GLU A 60 -30.89 -4.40 -3.76
C GLU A 60 -30.71 -3.11 -2.95
N LYS A 61 -30.29 -2.02 -3.61
CA LYS A 61 -30.02 -0.71 -3.00
C LYS A 61 -29.13 -0.81 -1.75
N THR A 62 -28.17 -1.73 -1.79
CA THR A 62 -27.09 -1.87 -0.79
C THR A 62 -25.75 -2.10 -1.48
N GLY A 63 -24.66 -1.66 -0.88
CA GLY A 63 -23.32 -1.90 -1.41
C GLY A 63 -22.23 -1.79 -0.35
N ARG A 64 -21.32 -2.76 -0.29
CA ARG A 64 -20.16 -2.74 0.60
C ARG A 64 -18.88 -2.63 -0.23
N ILE A 65 -18.23 -1.47 -0.17
CA ILE A 65 -17.10 -1.11 -1.03
C ILE A 65 -15.83 -0.96 -0.17
N ALA A 66 -14.75 -1.64 -0.55
CA ALA A 66 -13.48 -1.57 0.15
C ALA A 66 -12.39 -0.89 -0.67
N PHE A 67 -11.49 -0.19 0.02
CA PHE A 67 -10.29 0.44 -0.54
C PHE A 67 -9.06 -0.12 0.18
N LEU A 68 -8.39 -1.10 -0.43
CA LEU A 68 -7.19 -1.75 0.11
C LEU A 68 -5.96 -1.16 -0.59
N GLY A 69 -5.05 -0.58 0.19
CA GLY A 69 -3.82 -0.06 -0.38
C GLY A 69 -2.82 0.53 0.59
N GLY A 70 -1.82 1.20 0.01
CA GLY A 70 -0.74 1.86 0.74
C GLY A 70 -1.11 3.22 1.34
N SER A 71 -0.11 4.10 1.45
CA SER A 71 -0.31 5.46 2.02
C SER A 71 -1.21 6.35 1.18
N ILE A 72 -1.20 6.20 -0.15
CA ILE A 72 -2.01 7.04 -1.06
C ILE A 72 -3.50 6.69 -0.92
N THR A 73 -3.83 5.43 -0.59
CA THR A 73 -5.19 4.96 -0.25
C THR A 73 -5.63 5.36 1.17
N ALA A 74 -4.68 5.55 2.09
CA ALA A 74 -4.94 6.00 3.46
C ALA A 74 -5.28 7.51 3.53
N MET A 75 -4.68 8.31 2.65
CA MET A 75 -4.87 9.75 2.57
C MET A 75 -6.28 10.15 2.12
N ASN A 76 -6.64 11.40 2.42
CA ASN A 76 -7.79 12.05 1.81
C ASN A 76 -7.46 12.45 0.36
N GLY A 77 -8.46 12.46 -0.51
CA GLY A 77 -8.31 12.71 -1.94
C GLY A 77 -9.13 11.74 -2.78
N TRP A 78 -8.49 11.04 -3.73
CA TRP A 78 -9.15 10.24 -4.76
C TRP A 78 -10.27 9.35 -4.19
N ARG A 79 -10.01 8.69 -3.06
CA ARG A 79 -10.96 7.80 -2.37
C ARG A 79 -12.24 8.53 -1.96
N ASP A 80 -12.12 9.73 -1.41
CA ASP A 80 -13.27 10.52 -0.94
C ASP A 80 -14.06 11.16 -2.09
N HIS A 81 -13.42 11.35 -3.25
CA HIS A 81 -14.12 11.66 -4.49
C HIS A 81 -14.84 10.42 -5.04
N THR A 82 -14.21 9.24 -5.03
CA THR A 82 -14.84 7.97 -5.44
C THR A 82 -16.03 7.61 -4.55
N ILE A 83 -15.94 7.80 -3.24
CA ILE A 83 -17.05 7.62 -2.28
C ILE A 83 -18.24 8.51 -2.67
N ARG A 84 -18.02 9.82 -2.81
CA ARG A 84 -19.07 10.77 -3.20
C ARG A 84 -19.68 10.44 -4.56
N TYR A 85 -18.88 10.03 -5.54
CA TYR A 85 -19.37 9.60 -6.84
C TYR A 85 -20.36 8.42 -6.72
N PHE A 86 -20.08 7.41 -5.87
CA PHE A 86 -21.02 6.31 -5.65
C PHE A 86 -22.31 6.76 -4.94
N GLU A 87 -22.19 7.63 -3.93
CA GLU A 87 -23.34 8.20 -3.20
C GLU A 87 -24.22 9.08 -4.10
N GLU A 88 -23.61 9.90 -4.97
CA GLU A 88 -24.30 10.78 -5.93
C GLU A 88 -24.94 9.99 -7.08
N ARG A 89 -24.27 8.95 -7.59
CA ARG A 89 -24.79 8.13 -8.70
C ARG A 89 -25.92 7.20 -8.26
N PHE A 90 -25.85 6.65 -7.05
CA PHE A 90 -26.85 5.71 -6.52
C PHE A 90 -27.47 6.24 -5.22
N PRO A 91 -28.22 7.35 -5.25
CA PRO A 91 -28.67 8.06 -4.04
C PRO A 91 -29.62 7.25 -3.14
N ASP A 92 -30.31 6.26 -3.70
CA ASP A 92 -31.17 5.33 -2.94
C ASP A 92 -30.38 4.17 -2.29
N THR A 93 -29.09 4.01 -2.59
CA THR A 93 -28.27 2.88 -2.14
C THR A 93 -27.63 3.14 -0.79
N LYS A 94 -27.89 2.26 0.18
CA LYS A 94 -27.17 2.27 1.46
C LYS A 94 -25.78 1.66 1.27
N PHE A 95 -24.76 2.52 1.25
CA PHE A 95 -23.37 2.09 1.21
C PHE A 95 -22.74 1.84 2.59
N GLU A 96 -21.79 0.92 2.63
CA GLU A 96 -20.75 0.79 3.66
C GLU A 96 -19.39 0.90 2.98
N PHE A 97 -18.56 1.86 3.41
CA PHE A 97 -17.23 2.10 2.85
C PHE A 97 -16.12 1.70 3.82
N ILE A 98 -15.22 0.81 3.40
CA ILE A 98 -14.12 0.30 4.22
C ILE A 98 -12.80 0.94 3.76
N SER A 99 -12.24 1.80 4.59
CA SER A 99 -10.96 2.47 4.33
C SER A 99 -9.79 1.66 4.89
N ALA A 100 -9.35 0.64 4.16
CA ALA A 100 -8.28 -0.28 4.55
C ALA A 100 -6.88 0.16 4.03
N GLY A 101 -6.63 1.46 3.90
CA GLY A 101 -5.33 2.02 3.51
C GLY A 101 -4.35 2.06 4.68
N ILE A 102 -3.16 1.47 4.53
CA ILE A 102 -2.09 1.55 5.56
C ILE A 102 -0.77 1.97 4.91
N GLY A 103 -0.18 3.03 5.45
CA GLY A 103 1.04 3.62 4.91
C GLY A 103 2.22 2.65 4.83
N SER A 104 2.84 2.59 3.64
CA SER A 104 3.99 1.75 3.30
C SER A 104 3.72 0.25 3.05
N LEU A 105 2.47 -0.22 3.13
CA LEU A 105 2.14 -1.62 2.82
C LEU A 105 1.90 -1.84 1.31
N GLY A 106 2.46 -2.93 0.79
CA GLY A 106 2.23 -3.45 -0.57
C GLY A 106 1.36 -4.72 -0.56
N SER A 107 1.24 -5.40 -1.70
CA SER A 107 0.36 -6.56 -1.90
C SER A 107 0.68 -7.73 -0.98
N VAL A 108 1.96 -7.94 -0.64
CA VAL A 108 2.41 -8.99 0.30
C VAL A 108 1.69 -8.86 1.65
N PRO A 109 1.88 -7.80 2.47
CA PRO A 109 1.12 -7.64 3.70
C PRO A 109 -0.39 -7.41 3.49
N HIS A 110 -0.85 -7.04 2.29
CA HIS A 110 -2.29 -6.99 2.00
C HIS A 110 -2.92 -8.38 2.05
N ALA A 111 -2.27 -9.40 1.48
CA ALA A 111 -2.79 -10.76 1.46
C ALA A 111 -3.02 -11.33 2.87
N PHE A 112 -2.09 -11.07 3.81
CA PHE A 112 -2.19 -11.58 5.19
C PHE A 112 -3.12 -10.76 6.12
N ARG A 113 -3.33 -9.47 5.86
CA ARG A 113 -4.21 -8.61 6.69
C ARG A 113 -5.66 -8.58 6.22
N LEU A 114 -5.94 -9.09 5.03
CA LEU A 114 -7.23 -8.99 4.34
C LEU A 114 -8.42 -9.48 5.20
N GLU A 115 -8.23 -10.59 5.92
CA GLU A 115 -9.25 -11.11 6.83
C GLU A 115 -9.56 -10.10 7.93
N ARG A 116 -8.55 -9.67 8.69
CA ARG A 116 -8.69 -8.71 9.79
C ARG A 116 -9.34 -7.40 9.32
N ASP A 117 -8.84 -6.82 8.23
CA ASP A 117 -9.12 -5.44 7.82
C ASP A 117 -10.37 -5.27 6.93
N ILE A 118 -10.88 -6.35 6.31
CA ILE A 118 -12.01 -6.28 5.36
C ILE A 118 -13.04 -7.41 5.61
N LEU A 119 -12.58 -8.67 5.57
CA LEU A 119 -13.49 -9.83 5.46
C LEU A 119 -14.11 -10.26 6.80
N SER A 120 -13.49 -9.91 7.93
CA SER A 120 -13.98 -10.16 9.29
C SER A 120 -15.36 -9.55 9.57
N SER A 121 -15.67 -8.42 8.91
CA SER A 121 -16.99 -7.76 8.94
C SER A 121 -17.90 -8.16 7.77
N GLY A 122 -17.58 -9.26 7.06
CA GLY A 122 -18.40 -9.86 6.01
C GLY A 122 -17.80 -9.78 4.60
N PRO A 123 -18.53 -10.22 3.57
CA PRO A 123 -18.12 -10.09 2.17
C PRO A 123 -18.21 -8.65 1.66
N VAL A 124 -17.44 -8.30 0.63
CA VAL A 124 -17.54 -7.01 -0.07
C VAL A 124 -18.10 -7.20 -1.48
N ASP A 125 -18.73 -6.17 -2.04
CA ASP A 125 -19.32 -6.20 -3.38
C ASP A 125 -18.36 -5.64 -4.43
N LEU A 126 -17.55 -4.65 -4.03
CA LEU A 126 -16.52 -4.02 -4.86
C LEU A 126 -15.25 -3.81 -4.03
N LEU A 127 -14.10 -4.18 -4.57
CA LEU A 127 -12.77 -3.88 -4.02
C LEU A 127 -11.97 -3.00 -4.98
N PHE A 128 -11.54 -1.84 -4.51
CA PHE A 128 -10.43 -1.09 -5.10
C PHE A 128 -9.12 -1.54 -4.44
N LEU A 129 -8.16 -1.98 -5.25
CA LEU A 129 -6.91 -2.58 -4.82
C LEU A 129 -5.73 -1.85 -5.46
N GLU A 130 -4.85 -1.27 -4.64
CA GLU A 130 -3.63 -0.60 -5.11
C GLU A 130 -2.43 -1.03 -4.28
N ALA A 131 -1.32 -1.35 -4.96
CA ALA A 131 -0.06 -1.69 -4.31
C ALA A 131 1.18 -1.35 -5.15
N ALA A 132 1.05 -0.79 -6.35
CA ALA A 132 2.11 -0.74 -7.36
C ALA A 132 3.36 0.01 -6.85
N VAL A 133 3.17 1.22 -6.30
CA VAL A 133 4.30 2.02 -5.80
C VAL A 133 4.92 1.46 -4.52
N ASN A 134 4.17 0.66 -3.76
CA ASN A 134 4.66 0.02 -2.56
C ASN A 134 5.38 -1.30 -2.86
N ASP A 135 4.87 -2.15 -3.74
CA ASP A 135 5.54 -3.38 -4.17
C ASP A 135 6.89 -3.08 -4.83
N ALA A 136 6.93 -2.16 -5.81
CA ALA A 136 8.18 -1.69 -6.43
C ALA A 136 9.17 -1.06 -5.41
N SER A 137 8.65 -0.57 -4.29
CA SER A 137 9.47 -0.01 -3.22
C SER A 137 9.95 -1.04 -2.20
N ASN A 138 9.18 -2.11 -1.98
CA ASN A 138 9.33 -2.98 -0.81
C ASN A 138 10.01 -4.32 -1.13
N THR A 139 9.93 -4.80 -2.36
CA THR A 139 10.59 -6.05 -2.77
C THR A 139 11.23 -5.92 -4.15
N ALA A 140 12.41 -6.52 -4.29
CA ALA A 140 13.08 -6.67 -5.58
C ALA A 140 12.63 -7.95 -6.31
N ASP A 141 11.97 -8.89 -5.62
CA ASP A 141 11.48 -10.13 -6.20
C ASP A 141 10.09 -9.93 -6.83
N PRO A 142 9.95 -10.07 -8.16
CA PRO A 142 8.66 -9.97 -8.81
C PRO A 142 7.68 -11.09 -8.44
N ALA A 143 8.16 -12.24 -7.94
CA ALA A 143 7.30 -13.34 -7.51
C ALA A 143 6.49 -12.96 -6.27
N HIS A 144 7.10 -12.29 -5.29
CA HIS A 144 6.38 -11.74 -4.13
C HIS A 144 5.26 -10.77 -4.53
N MET A 145 5.49 -9.91 -5.53
CA MET A 145 4.47 -8.97 -6.05
C MET A 145 3.28 -9.70 -6.66
N LEU A 146 3.55 -10.79 -7.39
CA LEU A 146 2.52 -11.63 -7.99
C LEU A 146 1.76 -12.44 -6.93
N ARG A 147 2.46 -13.12 -6.02
CA ARG A 147 1.86 -13.95 -4.94
C ARG A 147 1.02 -13.14 -3.97
N GLY A 148 1.44 -11.90 -3.65
CA GLY A 148 0.67 -10.97 -2.84
C GLY A 148 -0.60 -10.50 -3.54
N MET A 149 -0.49 -10.04 -4.79
CA MET A 149 -1.64 -9.56 -5.55
C MET A 149 -2.66 -10.68 -5.86
N GLU A 150 -2.16 -11.84 -6.27
CA GLU A 150 -2.97 -13.05 -6.47
C GLU A 150 -3.61 -13.53 -5.17
N GLY A 151 -2.86 -13.51 -4.07
CA GLY A 151 -3.36 -13.88 -2.74
C GLY A 151 -4.58 -13.08 -2.33
N VAL A 152 -4.54 -11.74 -2.48
CA VAL A 152 -5.70 -10.87 -2.22
C VAL A 152 -6.88 -11.23 -3.12
N VAL A 153 -6.68 -11.32 -4.44
CA VAL A 153 -7.75 -11.56 -5.43
C VAL A 153 -8.44 -12.90 -5.18
N ARG A 154 -7.67 -13.96 -4.96
CA ARG A 154 -8.18 -15.31 -4.67
C ARG A 154 -8.90 -15.36 -3.33
N HIS A 155 -8.32 -14.82 -2.26
CA HIS A 155 -8.91 -14.87 -0.92
C HIS A 155 -10.26 -14.12 -0.86
N VAL A 156 -10.34 -12.92 -1.42
CA VAL A 156 -11.62 -12.17 -1.51
C VAL A 156 -12.70 -12.99 -2.23
N ARG A 157 -12.37 -13.58 -3.38
CA ARG A 157 -13.34 -14.32 -4.19
C ARG A 157 -13.63 -15.74 -3.69
N ALA A 158 -12.77 -16.31 -2.84
CA ALA A 158 -13.07 -17.53 -2.09
C ALA A 158 -14.14 -17.27 -1.02
N VAL A 159 -14.16 -16.09 -0.39
CA VAL A 159 -15.21 -15.66 0.54
C VAL A 159 -16.47 -15.19 -0.18
N ASN A 160 -16.34 -14.44 -1.28
CA ASN A 160 -17.47 -14.04 -2.12
C ASN A 160 -17.11 -14.07 -3.62
N PRO A 161 -17.54 -15.10 -4.38
CA PRO A 161 -17.22 -15.20 -5.79
C PRO A 161 -17.95 -14.16 -6.66
N LEU A 162 -18.86 -13.35 -6.08
CA LEU A 162 -19.51 -12.23 -6.76
C LEU A 162 -18.73 -10.91 -6.66
N THR A 163 -17.69 -10.81 -5.83
CA THR A 163 -16.94 -9.55 -5.67
C THR A 163 -16.27 -9.10 -6.97
N ASP A 164 -16.64 -7.91 -7.42
CA ASP A 164 -15.97 -7.21 -8.50
C ASP A 164 -14.70 -6.51 -7.96
N ILE A 165 -13.62 -6.50 -8.74
CA ILE A 165 -12.29 -6.01 -8.30
C ILE A 165 -11.75 -5.04 -9.35
N VAL A 166 -11.32 -3.86 -8.89
CA VAL A 166 -10.57 -2.85 -9.64
C VAL A 166 -9.14 -2.81 -9.09
N GLN A 167 -8.19 -3.29 -9.88
CA GLN A 167 -6.76 -3.12 -9.60
C GLN A 167 -6.28 -1.79 -10.19
N MET A 168 -5.57 -0.99 -9.40
CA MET A 168 -5.06 0.32 -9.82
C MET A 168 -3.55 0.37 -9.70
N HIS A 169 -2.92 1.12 -10.59
CA HIS A 169 -1.46 1.28 -10.63
C HIS A 169 -1.09 2.74 -10.45
N PHE A 170 -0.76 3.18 -9.24
CA PHE A 170 -0.33 4.57 -9.01
C PHE A 170 1.05 4.87 -9.63
N VAL A 171 1.25 6.14 -9.99
CA VAL A 171 2.49 6.62 -10.60
C VAL A 171 3.59 6.84 -9.54
N MET A 172 4.83 6.56 -9.94
CA MET A 172 6.05 7.08 -9.29
C MET A 172 7.09 7.37 -10.38
N PRO A 173 8.16 8.15 -10.11
CA PRO A 173 9.10 8.58 -11.14
C PRO A 173 9.68 7.43 -11.98
N SER A 174 10.09 6.33 -11.35
CA SER A 174 10.60 5.15 -12.07
C SER A 174 9.56 4.46 -12.96
N HIS A 175 8.26 4.57 -12.65
CA HIS A 175 7.21 4.10 -13.57
C HIS A 175 7.16 4.96 -14.83
N MET A 176 7.31 6.28 -14.69
CA MET A 176 7.37 7.20 -15.83
C MET A 176 8.64 6.97 -16.66
N ASP A 177 9.78 6.75 -16.01
CA ASP A 177 11.06 6.45 -16.67
C ASP A 177 10.97 5.19 -17.55
N ASP A 178 10.32 4.12 -17.07
CA ASP A 178 10.07 2.90 -17.84
C ASP A 178 9.12 3.17 -19.02
N TYR A 179 7.97 3.81 -18.80
CA TYR A 179 7.01 4.12 -19.87
C TYR A 179 7.61 5.03 -20.95
N ASN A 180 8.41 6.02 -20.57
CA ASN A 180 9.15 6.89 -21.50
C ASN A 180 10.19 6.14 -22.34
N GLN A 181 10.64 4.96 -21.89
CA GLN A 181 11.49 4.04 -22.64
C GLN A 181 10.69 2.96 -23.41
N GLY A 182 9.35 3.04 -23.43
CA GLY A 182 8.47 2.04 -24.04
C GLY A 182 8.40 0.72 -23.27
N LYS A 183 8.68 0.72 -21.96
CA LYS A 183 8.66 -0.44 -21.08
C LYS A 183 7.46 -0.37 -20.13
N VAL A 184 6.90 -1.52 -19.78
CA VAL A 184 5.94 -1.62 -18.67
C VAL A 184 6.72 -1.85 -17.38
N PRO A 185 6.49 -1.08 -16.30
CA PRO A 185 7.14 -1.29 -15.01
C PRO A 185 6.91 -2.71 -14.49
N VAL A 186 7.95 -3.34 -13.95
CA VAL A 186 7.92 -4.76 -13.56
C VAL A 186 6.77 -5.08 -12.61
N VAL A 187 6.48 -4.20 -11.65
CA VAL A 187 5.36 -4.37 -10.70
C VAL A 187 4.00 -4.40 -11.41
N ILE A 188 3.77 -3.47 -12.34
CA ILE A 188 2.53 -3.37 -13.10
C ILE A 188 2.39 -4.63 -13.99
N ALA A 189 3.48 -5.09 -14.58
CA ALA A 189 3.48 -6.34 -15.35
C ALA A 189 3.17 -7.60 -14.50
N GLN A 190 3.45 -7.62 -13.20
CA GLN A 190 3.02 -8.72 -12.33
C GLN A 190 1.55 -8.58 -11.91
N HIS A 191 1.10 -7.37 -11.56
CA HIS A 191 -0.29 -7.12 -11.19
C HIS A 191 -1.25 -7.33 -12.38
N GLU A 192 -0.88 -6.92 -13.60
CA GLU A 192 -1.66 -7.18 -14.83
C GLU A 192 -1.77 -8.67 -15.18
N LYS A 193 -0.79 -9.53 -14.84
CA LYS A 193 -0.95 -11.00 -15.01
C LYS A 193 -2.08 -11.52 -14.14
N VAL A 194 -2.14 -11.09 -12.88
CA VAL A 194 -3.25 -11.43 -11.97
C VAL A 194 -4.55 -10.86 -12.53
N ALA A 195 -4.56 -9.60 -12.96
CA ALA A 195 -5.77 -9.00 -13.53
C ALA A 195 -6.31 -9.73 -14.76
N ALA A 196 -5.45 -10.11 -15.70
CA ALA A 196 -5.81 -10.87 -16.88
C ALA A 196 -6.26 -12.30 -16.53
N GLY A 197 -5.56 -13.00 -15.63
CA GLY A 197 -5.89 -14.36 -15.22
C GLY A 197 -7.23 -14.48 -14.48
N TYR A 198 -7.59 -13.44 -13.72
CA TYR A 198 -8.84 -13.41 -12.93
C TYR A 198 -9.94 -12.53 -13.53
N GLY A 199 -9.75 -11.94 -14.71
CA GLY A 199 -10.76 -11.08 -15.34
C GLY A 199 -11.06 -9.78 -14.57
N ASN A 200 -10.14 -9.32 -13.72
CA ASN A 200 -10.34 -8.10 -12.91
C ASN A 200 -10.25 -6.85 -13.79
N VAL A 201 -11.01 -5.82 -13.44
CA VAL A 201 -10.83 -4.48 -14.04
C VAL A 201 -9.46 -3.95 -13.64
N THR A 202 -8.73 -3.30 -14.56
CA THR A 202 -7.54 -2.51 -14.21
C THR A 202 -7.60 -1.07 -14.67
N LEU A 203 -6.91 -0.18 -13.95
CA LEU A 203 -6.74 1.23 -14.28
C LEU A 203 -5.27 1.66 -14.09
N ASN A 204 -4.59 1.93 -15.21
CA ASN A 204 -3.18 2.24 -15.30
C ASN A 204 -2.90 3.75 -15.14
N LEU A 205 -3.16 4.26 -13.93
CA LEU A 205 -2.92 5.67 -13.57
C LEU A 205 -1.45 6.08 -13.76
N ALA A 206 -0.51 5.14 -13.62
CA ALA A 206 0.90 5.31 -13.91
C ALA A 206 1.16 5.72 -15.36
N GLN A 207 0.51 5.05 -16.32
CA GLN A 207 0.64 5.41 -17.73
C GLN A 207 -0.14 6.70 -18.06
N GLU A 208 -1.36 6.88 -17.53
CA GLU A 208 -2.14 8.11 -17.77
C GLU A 208 -1.39 9.37 -17.34
N VAL A 209 -0.83 9.38 -16.12
CA VAL A 209 -0.06 10.53 -15.63
C VAL A 209 1.20 10.74 -16.47
N THR A 210 1.89 9.68 -16.89
CA THR A 210 3.08 9.79 -17.75
C THR A 210 2.73 10.44 -19.09
N ASP A 211 1.68 9.96 -19.77
CA ASP A 211 1.31 10.47 -21.08
C ASP A 211 0.73 11.89 -21.05
N ARG A 212 0.05 12.29 -19.96
CA ARG A 212 -0.41 13.67 -19.76
C ARG A 212 0.73 14.65 -19.44
N ILE A 213 1.74 14.22 -18.67
CA ILE A 213 2.98 15.00 -18.45
C ILE A 213 3.72 15.17 -19.79
N ASN A 214 3.84 14.09 -20.57
CA ASN A 214 4.47 14.13 -21.90
C ASN A 214 3.73 15.02 -22.91
N ALA A 215 2.41 15.19 -22.75
CA ALA A 215 1.60 16.13 -23.54
C ALA A 215 1.73 17.59 -23.07
N GLY A 216 2.41 17.84 -21.95
CA GLY A 216 2.58 19.18 -21.36
C GLY A 216 1.32 19.74 -20.70
N GLU A 217 0.38 18.88 -20.27
CA GLU A 217 -0.82 19.29 -19.54
C GLU A 217 -0.47 19.83 -18.15
N PHE A 218 0.49 19.17 -17.49
CA PHE A 218 0.97 19.51 -16.14
C PHE A 218 2.36 18.90 -15.90
N THR A 219 2.97 19.20 -14.75
CA THR A 219 4.32 18.78 -14.38
C THR A 219 4.34 17.89 -13.14
N TRP A 220 5.37 17.04 -13.02
CA TRP A 220 5.61 16.26 -11.80
C TRP A 220 5.90 17.18 -10.61
N ASP A 221 6.88 18.09 -10.72
CA ASP A 221 7.35 18.89 -9.57
C ASP A 221 6.36 20.00 -9.16
N GLY A 222 5.68 20.64 -10.11
CA GLY A 222 4.76 21.74 -9.83
C GLY A 222 3.38 21.25 -9.37
N ASP A 223 2.77 20.38 -10.16
CA ASP A 223 1.34 20.05 -10.05
C ASP A 223 1.10 18.75 -9.29
N PHE A 224 1.81 17.67 -9.64
CA PHE A 224 1.71 16.38 -8.94
C PHE A 224 2.42 16.40 -7.57
N LYS A 225 3.51 17.18 -7.50
CA LYS A 225 4.43 17.47 -6.39
C LYS A 225 5.35 16.34 -5.94
N ASN A 226 4.82 15.15 -5.65
CA ASN A 226 5.62 13.98 -5.27
C ASN A 226 4.78 12.69 -5.28
N LEU A 227 5.34 11.60 -4.76
CA LEU A 227 4.70 10.27 -4.65
C LEU A 227 3.34 10.30 -3.94
N HIS A 228 3.16 11.16 -2.94
CA HIS A 228 1.86 11.43 -2.33
C HIS A 228 1.22 12.59 -3.08
N PRO A 229 0.30 12.33 -4.05
CA PRO A 229 -0.14 13.36 -4.98
C PRO A 229 -0.79 14.53 -4.27
N SER A 230 -0.53 15.73 -4.81
CA SER A 230 -1.24 16.95 -4.44
C SER A 230 -2.76 16.82 -4.70
N PRO A 231 -3.60 17.74 -4.18
CA PRO A 231 -5.03 17.76 -4.49
C PRO A 231 -5.36 17.70 -5.99
N PHE A 232 -4.48 18.23 -6.86
CA PHE A 232 -4.61 18.10 -8.31
C PHE A 232 -4.44 16.64 -8.78
N GLY A 233 -3.36 15.96 -8.37
CA GLY A 233 -3.13 14.55 -8.73
C GLY A 233 -4.19 13.61 -8.13
N GLN A 234 -4.69 13.93 -6.93
CA GLN A 234 -5.81 13.24 -6.28
C GLN A 234 -7.12 13.37 -7.10
N GLN A 235 -7.40 14.56 -7.64
CA GLN A 235 -8.55 14.78 -8.52
C GLN A 235 -8.37 14.09 -9.88
N LEU A 236 -7.16 14.09 -10.46
CA LEU A 236 -6.86 13.35 -11.69
C LEU A 236 -7.18 11.86 -11.54
N TYR A 237 -6.68 11.23 -10.46
CA TYR A 237 -7.01 9.83 -10.14
C TYR A 237 -8.53 9.61 -10.01
N ALA A 238 -9.23 10.50 -9.31
CA ALA A 238 -10.68 10.41 -9.16
C ALA A 238 -11.42 10.48 -10.51
N ASN A 239 -11.02 11.39 -11.40
CA ASN A 239 -11.60 11.54 -12.73
C ASN A 239 -11.43 10.25 -13.55
N SER A 240 -10.23 9.66 -13.54
CA SER A 240 -9.94 8.41 -14.25
C SER A 240 -10.72 7.21 -13.70
N ILE A 241 -10.89 7.14 -12.37
CA ILE A 241 -11.76 6.14 -11.72
C ILE A 241 -13.22 6.36 -12.14
N GLN A 242 -13.69 7.60 -12.22
CA GLN A 242 -15.03 7.93 -12.68
C GLN A 242 -15.25 7.52 -14.13
N ARG A 243 -14.37 7.88 -15.08
CA ARG A 243 -14.49 7.48 -16.50
C ARG A 243 -14.52 5.96 -16.67
N MET A 244 -13.64 5.23 -15.96
CA MET A 244 -13.64 3.76 -15.92
C MET A 244 -14.97 3.20 -15.39
N THR A 245 -15.48 3.76 -14.30
CA THR A 245 -16.69 3.27 -13.65
C THR A 245 -17.95 3.57 -14.47
N GLU A 246 -18.02 4.74 -15.11
CA GLU A 246 -19.05 5.09 -16.09
C GLU A 246 -19.02 4.14 -17.29
N ALA A 247 -17.84 3.85 -17.85
CA ALA A 247 -17.70 2.89 -18.95
C ALA A 247 -18.12 1.46 -18.55
N ALA A 248 -17.85 1.04 -17.30
CA ALA A 248 -18.30 -0.23 -16.76
C ALA A 248 -19.83 -0.29 -16.56
N PHE A 249 -20.45 0.83 -16.13
CA PHE A 249 -21.89 0.92 -15.86
C PHE A 249 -22.74 1.34 -17.06
N ALA A 250 -22.14 1.80 -18.16
CA ALA A 250 -22.80 1.96 -19.45
C ALA A 250 -23.21 0.62 -20.08
N GLN A 251 -22.63 -0.50 -19.62
CA GLN A 251 -23.03 -1.84 -20.02
C GLN A 251 -24.44 -2.19 -19.51
N PRO A 252 -25.28 -2.91 -20.29
CA PRO A 252 -26.62 -3.29 -19.86
C PRO A 252 -26.64 -4.03 -18.51
N LEU A 253 -27.54 -3.62 -17.63
CA LEU A 253 -27.68 -4.20 -16.29
C LEU A 253 -27.90 -5.72 -16.37
N ARG A 254 -27.07 -6.50 -15.66
CA ARG A 254 -27.14 -7.97 -15.70
C ARG A 254 -28.52 -8.48 -15.24
N ALA A 255 -29.01 -9.53 -15.88
CA ALA A 255 -30.27 -10.15 -15.47
C ALA A 255 -30.19 -10.79 -14.06
N LYS A 256 -29.01 -11.36 -13.73
CA LYS A 256 -28.65 -12.03 -12.47
C LYS A 256 -27.14 -11.87 -12.23
N SER A 257 -26.71 -11.93 -10.97
CA SER A 257 -25.29 -11.93 -10.59
C SER A 257 -24.59 -13.19 -11.14
N ARG A 258 -23.31 -13.07 -11.46
CA ARG A 258 -22.49 -14.16 -12.02
C ARG A 258 -21.21 -14.32 -11.21
N PRO A 259 -20.95 -15.51 -10.62
CA PRO A 259 -19.65 -15.85 -10.05
C PRO A 259 -18.52 -15.61 -11.05
N HIS A 260 -17.48 -14.92 -10.59
CA HIS A 260 -16.21 -14.82 -11.31
C HIS A 260 -15.54 -16.18 -11.40
N LEU A 261 -14.76 -16.39 -12.46
CA LEU A 261 -13.98 -17.62 -12.59
C LEU A 261 -12.83 -17.62 -11.56
N MET A 262 -12.65 -18.76 -10.90
CA MET A 262 -11.49 -19.04 -10.07
C MET A 262 -10.64 -20.11 -10.78
N PRO A 263 -9.68 -19.74 -11.63
CA PRO A 263 -8.74 -20.69 -12.23
C PRO A 263 -7.79 -21.28 -11.17
N GLU A 264 -6.95 -22.22 -11.61
CA GLU A 264 -5.73 -22.58 -10.87
C GLU A 264 -4.87 -21.33 -10.60
N ALA A 265 -4.09 -21.35 -9.53
CA ALA A 265 -3.21 -20.25 -9.20
C ALA A 265 -2.11 -20.08 -10.26
N ILE A 266 -1.81 -18.83 -10.61
CA ILE A 266 -0.75 -18.43 -11.55
C ILE A 266 0.62 -18.79 -10.95
N ASP A 267 0.80 -18.57 -9.65
CA ASP A 267 1.88 -19.18 -8.86
C ASP A 267 1.26 -20.09 -7.78
N PRO A 268 1.62 -21.38 -7.70
CA PRO A 268 1.11 -22.29 -6.67
C PRO A 268 1.46 -21.86 -5.23
N ARG A 269 2.43 -20.94 -5.05
CA ARG A 269 2.83 -20.33 -3.78
C ARG A 269 2.07 -19.03 -3.46
N SER A 270 0.99 -18.75 -4.18
CA SER A 270 0.08 -17.62 -3.93
C SER A 270 -0.31 -17.51 -2.45
N TYR A 271 -0.34 -16.28 -1.91
CA TYR A 271 -0.70 -16.00 -0.51
C TYR A 271 -2.23 -16.03 -0.28
N SER A 272 -2.93 -16.92 -0.97
CA SER A 272 -4.40 -16.99 -1.02
C SER A 272 -5.06 -17.53 0.25
N ARG A 273 -4.27 -18.01 1.21
CA ARG A 273 -4.70 -18.35 2.58
C ARG A 273 -3.99 -17.49 3.63
N GLY A 274 -3.36 -16.42 3.17
CA GLY A 274 -2.63 -15.46 3.99
C GLY A 274 -3.51 -14.93 5.10
N ARG A 275 -3.04 -15.10 6.33
CA ARG A 275 -3.70 -14.62 7.56
C ARG A 275 -2.65 -14.18 8.59
N PHE A 276 -3.07 -13.31 9.51
CA PHE A 276 -2.27 -13.00 10.69
C PHE A 276 -2.39 -14.11 11.73
N GLY A 277 -1.27 -14.77 12.04
CA GLY A 277 -1.14 -15.66 13.19
C GLY A 277 -0.88 -14.90 14.48
N ASN A 278 -1.22 -15.53 15.60
CA ASN A 278 -1.22 -14.92 16.92
C ASN A 278 0.15 -15.04 17.60
N ILE A 279 0.80 -13.90 17.88
CA ILE A 279 2.10 -13.86 18.56
C ILE A 279 2.09 -14.44 19.99
N ALA A 280 0.92 -14.60 20.63
CA ALA A 280 0.81 -15.24 21.94
C ALA A 280 0.93 -16.78 21.88
N GLU A 281 0.92 -17.38 20.69
CA GLU A 281 1.18 -18.82 20.47
C GLU A 281 2.68 -19.12 20.34
N ALA A 282 3.53 -18.09 20.25
CA ALA A 282 4.97 -18.24 20.24
C ALA A 282 5.52 -18.65 21.62
N ARG A 283 6.28 -19.75 21.63
CA ARG A 283 7.04 -20.24 22.77
C ARG A 283 8.36 -19.47 22.88
N ILE A 284 8.44 -18.57 23.84
CA ILE A 284 9.69 -17.88 24.19
C ILE A 284 10.73 -18.92 24.64
N ILE A 285 11.89 -18.94 23.98
CA ILE A 285 13.03 -19.78 24.32
C ILE A 285 14.00 -19.00 25.22
N LYS A 286 14.32 -17.76 24.83
CA LYS A 286 15.23 -16.86 25.55
C LYS A 286 14.89 -15.39 25.25
N GLY A 287 14.91 -14.54 26.28
CA GLY A 287 14.97 -13.07 26.17
C GLY A 287 13.69 -12.36 25.72
N PHE A 288 13.00 -12.87 24.69
CA PHE A 288 11.76 -12.29 24.19
C PHE A 288 10.68 -12.16 25.28
N ALA A 289 9.89 -11.10 25.20
CA ALA A 289 8.72 -10.85 26.03
C ALA A 289 7.50 -10.42 25.20
N LEU A 290 6.31 -10.84 25.61
CA LEU A 290 5.05 -10.34 25.02
C LEU A 290 4.66 -9.03 25.71
N GLU A 291 5.01 -7.90 25.09
CA GLU A 291 4.52 -6.59 25.49
C GLU A 291 3.06 -6.42 25.07
N ARG A 292 2.20 -5.90 25.97
CA ARG A 292 0.76 -5.70 25.68
C ARG A 292 0.46 -4.40 24.94
N ALA A 293 1.35 -3.42 25.01
CA ALA A 293 1.16 -2.07 24.49
C ALA A 293 2.54 -1.47 24.13
N TRP A 294 3.19 -2.06 23.12
CA TRP A 294 4.49 -1.62 22.64
C TRP A 294 4.41 -0.22 22.01
N LYS A 295 5.44 0.58 22.24
CA LYS A 295 5.67 1.86 21.56
C LYS A 295 7.16 2.19 21.51
N PRO A 296 7.61 2.95 20.49
CA PRO A 296 9.03 3.29 20.37
C PRO A 296 9.46 4.31 21.44
N VAL A 297 10.62 4.06 22.05
CA VAL A 297 11.21 4.92 23.09
C VAL A 297 11.94 6.14 22.53
N ASP A 298 12.41 6.05 21.28
CA ASP A 298 13.18 7.09 20.56
C ASP A 298 12.31 8.22 19.99
N LYS A 299 10.98 8.09 20.06
CA LYS A 299 9.98 9.01 19.51
C LYS A 299 10.09 9.26 18.00
N LYS A 300 10.69 8.33 17.25
CA LYS A 300 10.69 8.34 15.78
C LYS A 300 9.27 8.10 15.25
N GLY A 301 9.03 8.49 14.00
CA GLY A 301 7.67 8.44 13.43
C GLY A 301 7.18 7.00 13.24
N THR A 302 5.89 6.79 13.42
CA THR A 302 5.24 5.47 13.31
C THR A 302 4.14 5.47 12.24
N ARG A 303 3.24 4.48 12.30
CA ARG A 303 1.95 4.49 11.60
C ARG A 303 0.82 4.34 12.63
N ALA A 304 -0.34 4.93 12.34
CA ALA A 304 -1.54 4.71 13.15
C ALA A 304 -1.89 3.21 13.16
N GLY A 305 -2.33 2.69 14.31
CA GLY A 305 -2.56 1.25 14.51
C GLY A 305 -1.31 0.40 14.80
N PHE A 306 -0.14 1.02 14.97
CA PHE A 306 1.14 0.34 15.26
C PHE A 306 1.86 0.91 16.50
N VAL A 307 1.10 1.48 17.43
CA VAL A 307 1.56 2.04 18.70
C VAL A 307 0.52 1.71 19.77
N ASP A 308 0.98 1.41 20.98
CA ASP A 308 0.18 0.89 22.10
C ASP A 308 -0.56 -0.42 21.72
N VAL A 309 0.08 -1.25 20.89
CA VAL A 309 -0.41 -2.56 20.41
C VAL A 309 0.42 -3.73 20.98
N PRO A 310 -0.11 -4.96 21.05
CA PRO A 310 0.69 -6.13 21.45
C PRO A 310 1.86 -6.38 20.50
N ALA A 311 3.03 -6.72 21.05
CA ALA A 311 4.20 -7.13 20.28
C ALA A 311 5.03 -8.17 21.04
N LEU A 312 5.61 -9.13 20.31
CA LEU A 312 6.65 -10.01 20.82
C LEU A 312 7.99 -9.32 20.59
N VAL A 313 8.66 -8.94 21.67
CA VAL A 313 9.81 -8.01 21.67
C VAL A 313 11.06 -8.68 22.24
N GLY A 314 12.16 -8.58 21.51
CA GLY A 314 13.51 -8.96 21.95
C GLY A 314 14.50 -7.87 21.53
N THR A 315 15.63 -7.74 22.23
CA THR A 315 16.61 -6.68 21.97
C THR A 315 18.05 -7.17 21.90
N GLU A 316 18.37 -8.34 22.46
CA GLU A 316 19.74 -8.83 22.58
C GLU A 316 20.03 -9.98 21.60
N PRO A 317 21.26 -10.09 21.08
CA PRO A 317 21.67 -11.25 20.29
C PRO A 317 21.45 -12.59 21.01
N GLY A 318 20.92 -13.55 20.26
CA GLY A 318 20.50 -14.85 20.76
C GLY A 318 19.25 -14.82 21.64
N ASP A 319 18.50 -13.72 21.73
CA ASP A 319 17.08 -13.82 22.11
C ASP A 319 16.38 -14.68 21.05
N GLU A 320 15.54 -15.63 21.46
CA GLU A 320 14.95 -16.65 20.59
C GLU A 320 13.49 -16.98 20.98
N PHE A 321 12.65 -17.19 19.97
CA PHE A 321 11.31 -17.76 20.11
C PHE A 321 11.05 -18.84 19.04
N GLU A 322 10.10 -19.72 19.33
CA GLU A 322 9.66 -20.81 18.47
C GLU A 322 8.14 -20.75 18.31
N PHE A 323 7.62 -21.10 17.13
CA PHE A 323 6.18 -21.28 16.91
C PHE A 323 5.92 -22.40 15.90
N ASN A 324 4.71 -22.94 15.92
CA ASN A 324 4.26 -23.93 14.95
C ASN A 324 3.13 -23.36 14.09
N PHE A 325 3.02 -23.82 12.86
CA PHE A 325 1.88 -23.51 11.99
C PHE A 325 1.61 -24.67 11.03
N GLU A 326 0.48 -24.61 10.32
CA GLU A 326 0.16 -25.51 9.20
C GLU A 326 -0.08 -24.65 7.94
N GLY A 327 0.58 -24.99 6.84
CA GLY A 327 0.51 -24.24 5.59
C GLY A 327 1.65 -24.52 4.61
N THR A 328 1.96 -23.53 3.77
CA THR A 328 2.99 -23.55 2.70
C THR A 328 3.95 -22.35 2.74
N GLY A 329 3.63 -21.33 3.53
CA GLY A 329 4.46 -20.14 3.66
C GLY A 329 4.31 -19.47 5.02
N VAL A 330 5.40 -18.84 5.46
CA VAL A 330 5.54 -18.22 6.78
C VAL A 330 6.38 -16.96 6.74
N GLY A 331 6.01 -16.00 7.58
CA GLY A 331 6.72 -14.75 7.75
C GLY A 331 6.44 -14.08 9.08
N LEU A 332 6.98 -12.88 9.26
CA LEU A 332 6.76 -12.02 10.42
C LEU A 332 6.25 -10.66 9.94
N PHE A 333 5.22 -10.14 10.61
CA PHE A 333 4.80 -8.75 10.48
C PHE A 333 5.38 -7.97 11.65
N ILE A 334 6.34 -7.11 11.36
CA ILE A 334 7.22 -6.48 12.34
C ILE A 334 7.10 -4.95 12.31
N THR A 335 7.79 -4.28 13.23
CA THR A 335 8.19 -2.87 13.04
C THR A 335 9.69 -2.73 12.81
N SER A 336 10.06 -2.30 11.61
CA SER A 336 11.44 -2.01 11.21
C SER A 336 11.86 -0.61 11.67
N GLY A 337 12.45 -0.50 12.86
CA GLY A 337 12.94 0.75 13.46
C GLY A 337 14.44 1.04 13.26
N PRO A 338 14.95 2.18 13.76
CA PRO A 338 16.38 2.51 13.67
C PRO A 338 17.28 1.48 14.35
N ASP A 339 16.75 0.81 15.38
CA ASP A 339 17.41 -0.24 16.16
C ASP A 339 17.04 -1.66 15.70
N ALA A 340 16.52 -1.82 14.47
CA ALA A 340 16.23 -3.13 13.89
C ALA A 340 17.52 -3.89 13.54
N GLY A 341 17.55 -5.19 13.87
CA GLY A 341 18.71 -6.06 13.69
C GLY A 341 18.62 -7.08 12.56
N PHE A 342 19.68 -7.86 12.42
CA PHE A 342 19.62 -9.12 11.69
C PHE A 342 18.91 -10.20 12.53
N ILE A 343 18.15 -11.06 11.87
CA ILE A 343 17.58 -12.26 12.48
C ILE A 343 18.09 -13.51 11.77
N GLU A 344 18.17 -14.60 12.51
CA GLU A 344 18.42 -15.94 11.99
C GLU A 344 17.20 -16.81 12.25
N PHE A 345 16.79 -17.60 11.25
CA PHE A 345 15.63 -18.46 11.37
C PHE A 345 15.88 -19.86 10.79
N SER A 346 15.29 -20.87 11.42
CA SER A 346 15.32 -22.28 11.04
C SER A 346 13.88 -22.78 10.92
N ILE A 347 13.60 -23.59 9.91
CA ILE A 347 12.30 -24.26 9.71
C ILE A 347 12.55 -25.76 9.75
N ASP A 348 11.73 -26.50 10.50
CA ASP A 348 11.78 -27.96 10.68
C ASP A 348 13.13 -28.57 11.13
N GLY A 349 14.04 -27.71 11.60
CA GLY A 349 15.38 -28.09 12.05
C GLY A 349 16.48 -27.98 10.99
N ASP A 350 16.16 -27.43 9.81
CA ASP A 350 17.15 -27.09 8.77
C ASP A 350 18.12 -25.98 9.22
N ASP A 351 19.20 -25.80 8.46
CA ASP A 351 20.22 -24.78 8.72
C ASP A 351 19.62 -23.37 8.84
N TYR A 352 20.13 -22.60 9.81
CA TYR A 352 19.67 -21.23 10.04
C TYR A 352 20.01 -20.32 8.83
N ARG A 353 19.00 -19.61 8.34
CA ARG A 353 19.13 -18.56 7.31
C ARG A 353 19.08 -17.19 7.97
N THR A 354 19.95 -16.28 7.55
CA THR A 354 19.98 -14.89 8.04
C THR A 354 19.15 -13.98 7.14
N THR A 355 18.40 -13.04 7.72
CA THR A 355 17.78 -11.94 6.97
C THR A 355 17.83 -10.64 7.75
N ASP A 356 17.82 -9.52 7.04
CA ASP A 356 17.83 -8.18 7.62
C ASP A 356 16.40 -7.68 7.83
N THR A 357 16.13 -7.10 9.00
CA THR A 357 14.84 -6.49 9.33
C THR A 357 14.86 -4.96 9.22
N PHE A 358 16.04 -4.37 8.96
CA PHE A 358 16.21 -2.95 8.67
C PHE A 358 15.69 -2.59 7.26
N THR A 359 15.15 -1.38 7.10
CA THR A 359 14.69 -0.87 5.81
C THR A 359 15.35 0.47 5.49
N ARG A 360 15.31 0.90 4.22
CA ARG A 360 15.83 2.22 3.81
C ARG A 360 15.16 3.42 4.49
N TRP A 361 14.01 3.24 5.17
CA TRP A 361 13.33 4.29 5.95
C TRP A 361 13.56 4.17 7.47
N SER A 362 14.17 3.08 7.94
CA SER A 362 14.26 2.75 9.36
C SER A 362 15.08 3.76 10.17
N THR A 363 16.01 4.50 9.56
CA THR A 363 16.69 5.64 10.22
C THR A 363 15.76 6.75 10.70
N GLY A 364 14.57 6.89 10.08
CA GLY A 364 13.58 7.93 10.38
C GLY A 364 12.30 7.44 11.07
N LEU A 365 11.97 6.15 10.93
CA LEU A 365 10.66 5.60 11.27
C LEU A 365 10.74 4.21 11.90
N HIS A 366 9.76 3.88 12.75
CA HIS A 366 9.36 2.52 13.10
C HIS A 366 8.24 2.10 12.14
N LEU A 367 8.58 1.30 11.14
CA LEU A 367 7.72 1.05 9.98
C LEU A 367 7.09 -0.36 10.02
N PRO A 368 5.75 -0.52 9.90
CA PRO A 368 5.16 -1.84 9.77
C PRO A 368 5.64 -2.51 8.48
N TRP A 369 6.20 -3.72 8.61
CA TRP A 369 6.90 -4.39 7.53
C TRP A 369 6.61 -5.89 7.50
N ALA A 370 6.55 -6.48 6.31
CA ALA A 370 6.42 -7.92 6.13
C ALA A 370 7.79 -8.52 5.78
N VAL A 371 8.23 -9.49 6.57
CA VAL A 371 9.41 -10.32 6.30
C VAL A 371 8.91 -11.72 6.00
N ILE A 372 8.92 -12.12 4.73
CA ILE A 372 8.69 -13.53 4.35
C ILE A 372 9.95 -14.31 4.72
N LEU A 373 9.79 -15.38 5.50
CA LEU A 373 10.87 -16.27 5.91
C LEU A 373 11.00 -17.43 4.92
N ASP A 374 9.86 -18.00 4.51
CA ASP A 374 9.78 -19.00 3.43
C ASP A 374 8.38 -19.00 2.81
N ASP A 375 8.29 -19.34 1.53
CA ASP A 375 7.03 -19.51 0.79
C ASP A 375 7.06 -20.67 -0.23
N ASP A 376 8.01 -21.61 -0.10
CA ASP A 376 8.13 -22.82 -0.90
C ASP A 376 8.07 -24.09 -0.03
N LEU A 377 7.32 -24.04 1.07
CA LEU A 377 7.14 -25.17 1.97
C LEU A 377 6.08 -26.12 1.44
N LYS A 378 6.24 -27.41 1.74
CA LYS A 378 5.23 -28.44 1.44
C LYS A 378 4.05 -28.27 2.38
N GLU A 379 2.83 -28.32 1.84
CA GLU A 379 1.61 -28.29 2.65
C GLU A 379 1.68 -29.27 3.84
N GLY A 380 1.66 -28.74 5.05
CA GLY A 380 1.71 -29.53 6.27
C GLY A 380 2.08 -28.74 7.53
N PRO A 381 2.28 -29.43 8.66
CA PRO A 381 2.71 -28.82 9.91
C PRO A 381 4.22 -28.53 9.88
N HIS A 382 4.60 -27.34 10.36
CA HIS A 382 5.97 -26.86 10.44
C HIS A 382 6.31 -26.28 11.82
N THR A 383 7.57 -26.34 12.19
CA THR A 383 8.14 -25.66 13.37
C THR A 383 9.14 -24.61 12.93
N VAL A 384 8.94 -23.36 13.34
CA VAL A 384 9.83 -22.23 13.03
C VAL A 384 10.51 -21.74 14.29
N LYS A 385 11.83 -21.58 14.24
CA LYS A 385 12.63 -20.88 15.26
C LYS A 385 13.16 -19.59 14.68
N VAL A 386 13.10 -18.51 15.45
CA VAL A 386 13.64 -17.20 15.10
C VAL A 386 14.47 -16.69 16.27
N ARG A 387 15.71 -16.30 16.00
CA ARG A 387 16.59 -15.63 16.96
C ARG A 387 17.15 -14.33 16.41
N ILE A 388 17.43 -13.40 17.32
CA ILE A 388 18.19 -12.19 16.98
C ILE A 388 19.65 -12.59 16.75
N ALA A 389 20.25 -12.14 15.67
CA ALA A 389 21.63 -12.43 15.33
C ALA A 389 22.59 -11.34 15.85
N ASP A 390 23.89 -11.62 15.85
CA ASP A 390 24.89 -10.59 16.11
C ASP A 390 24.97 -9.60 14.93
N GLY A 391 24.80 -8.30 15.22
CA GLY A 391 24.95 -7.21 14.25
C GLY A 391 23.65 -6.70 13.61
N HIS A 392 23.81 -5.62 12.83
CA HIS A 392 22.73 -4.87 12.18
C HIS A 392 23.26 -4.09 10.96
N ASP A 393 22.38 -3.51 10.14
CA ASP A 393 22.78 -2.61 9.03
C ASP A 393 23.68 -1.46 9.56
N PRO A 394 24.73 -1.02 8.85
CA PRO A 394 25.63 0.04 9.30
C PRO A 394 24.98 1.42 9.60
N LYS A 395 23.73 1.65 9.19
CA LYS A 395 22.92 2.84 9.50
C LYS A 395 21.95 2.60 10.67
N GLY A 396 21.82 1.36 11.12
CA GLY A 396 21.07 0.98 12.31
C GLY A 396 21.82 1.26 13.61
N THR A 397 21.13 1.13 14.73
CA THR A 397 21.62 1.49 16.07
C THR A 397 21.39 0.42 17.14
N GLY A 398 21.02 -0.80 16.77
CA GLY A 398 20.66 -1.88 17.68
C GLY A 398 20.24 -3.14 16.95
N THR A 399 19.83 -4.16 17.69
CA THR A 399 19.53 -5.50 17.16
C THR A 399 18.07 -5.93 17.37
N ALA A 400 17.18 -5.02 17.76
CA ALA A 400 15.84 -5.35 18.24
C ALA A 400 14.91 -5.94 17.16
N LEU A 401 14.08 -6.89 17.61
CA LEU A 401 12.98 -7.44 16.83
C LEU A 401 11.67 -7.25 17.59
N ARG A 402 10.65 -6.73 16.90
CA ARG A 402 9.29 -6.55 17.41
C ARG A 402 8.29 -7.11 16.41
N VAL A 403 7.67 -8.23 16.75
CA VAL A 403 6.68 -8.91 15.91
C VAL A 403 5.28 -8.56 16.40
N PHE A 404 4.45 -7.97 15.54
CA PHE A 404 3.04 -7.69 15.81
C PHE A 404 2.13 -8.88 15.47
N HIS A 405 2.41 -9.54 14.34
CA HIS A 405 1.69 -10.73 13.88
C HIS A 405 2.65 -11.72 13.23
N LEU A 406 2.33 -13.01 13.30
CA LEU A 406 2.91 -14.00 12.41
C LEU A 406 2.21 -13.87 11.04
N LEU A 407 2.90 -14.15 9.94
CA LEU A 407 2.31 -14.24 8.60
C LEU A 407 2.20 -15.74 8.28
N LEU A 408 1.00 -16.28 8.09
CA LEU A 408 0.77 -17.71 7.84
C LEU A 408 -0.03 -17.91 6.55
N ASN A 409 0.33 -18.88 5.70
CA ASN A 409 -0.37 -19.21 4.43
C ASN A 409 -0.77 -20.68 4.33
#